data_AF-T0Z5Q0-F1
#
_entry.id   AF-T0Z5Q0-F1
#
_cell.length_a   1.000
_cell.length_b   1.000
_cell.length_c   1.000
_cell.angle_alpha   90.00
_cell.angle_beta   90.00
_cell.angle_gamma   90.00
#
_symmetry.space_group_name_H-M   'P 1'
#
loop_
_entity.id
_entity.type
_entity.pdbx_description
1 polymer ?
#
loop_
_entity_poly.entity_id
_entity_poly.type
_entity_poly.pdbx_seq_one_letter_code
_entity_poly.pdbx_strand_id
1 'polypeptide(L)'
;PGYVLQFAERLGYRPYPGTLNVRLEGDALRTAGLLKHWTGVRIDGFEASGRSFGGAQCFRARLNGHDGHLIHPDRTHYRDVVEFISSDCLREALGLIDGARVAIELEES
;
A
#
# COMPACT_ATOMS: atom_id res chain seq x y z
N PRO A 1 12.49 4.03 15.18
CA PRO A 1 11.25 3.26 14.94
C PRO A 1 10.20 4.11 14.23
N GLY A 2 9.47 3.52 13.29
CA GLY A 2 8.45 4.22 12.50
C GLY A 2 8.37 3.66 11.09
N TYR A 3 7.22 3.84 10.45
CA TYR A 3 6.99 3.30 9.11
C TYR A 3 8.00 3.79 8.08
N VAL A 4 8.30 5.09 8.04
CA VAL A 4 9.18 5.70 7.02
C VAL A 4 10.59 5.12 7.02
N LEU A 5 11.16 4.81 8.20
CA LEU A 5 12.49 4.20 8.29
C LEU A 5 12.46 2.76 7.76
N GLN A 6 11.45 1.98 8.17
CA GLN A 6 11.30 0.60 7.69
C GLN A 6 11.01 0.53 6.19
N PHE A 7 10.26 1.48 5.63
CA PHE A 7 10.05 1.56 4.19
C PHE A 7 11.36 1.84 3.45
N ALA A 8 12.16 2.79 3.92
CA ALA A 8 13.45 3.08 3.31
C ALA A 8 14.39 1.86 3.33
N GLU A 9 14.44 1.15 4.46
CA GLU A 9 15.31 -0.02 4.64
C GLU A 9 14.83 -1.26 3.89
N ARG A 10 13.51 -1.53 3.88
CA ARG A 10 12.94 -2.79 3.40
C ARG A 10 12.33 -2.72 2.00
N LEU A 11 11.84 -1.54 1.58
CA LEU A 11 11.29 -1.30 0.25
C LEU A 11 12.28 -0.57 -0.68
N GLY A 12 13.36 -0.03 -0.12
CA GLY A 12 14.42 0.66 -0.88
C GLY A 12 14.12 2.12 -1.23
N TYR A 13 13.02 2.70 -0.72
CA TYR A 13 12.70 4.12 -0.91
C TYR A 13 11.89 4.70 0.25
N ARG A 14 11.87 6.03 0.36
CA ARG A 14 10.99 6.77 1.27
C ARG A 14 9.71 7.12 0.52
N PRO A 15 8.53 6.64 0.95
CA PRO A 15 7.28 7.02 0.33
C PRO A 15 6.97 8.50 0.51
N TYR A 16 6.23 9.07 -0.45
CA TYR A 16 5.55 10.34 -0.28
C TYR A 16 4.63 10.29 0.95
N PRO A 17 4.51 11.38 1.74
CA PRO A 17 3.64 11.39 2.93
C PRO A 17 2.15 11.17 2.58
N GLY A 18 1.66 9.96 2.82
CA GLY A 18 0.26 9.58 2.64
C GLY A 18 0.11 8.25 1.92
N THR A 19 -1.14 7.84 1.71
CA THR A 19 -1.49 6.67 0.90
C THR A 19 -2.55 7.06 -0.12
N LEU A 20 -2.52 6.44 -1.30
CA LEU A 20 -3.60 6.53 -2.27
C LEU A 20 -4.60 5.41 -2.00
N ASN A 21 -5.81 5.78 -1.60
CA ASN A 21 -6.90 4.85 -1.38
C ASN A 21 -7.57 4.50 -2.70
N VAL A 22 -7.63 3.20 -3.02
CA VAL A 22 -8.29 2.69 -4.22
C VAL A 22 -9.43 1.78 -3.78
N ARG A 23 -10.65 2.15 -4.17
CA ARG A 23 -11.83 1.32 -3.97
C ARG A 23 -11.84 0.19 -5.00
N LEU A 24 -12.00 -1.03 -4.52
CA LEU A 24 -12.05 -2.23 -5.33
C LEU A 24 -13.49 -2.59 -5.67
N GLU A 25 -13.70 -3.10 -6.88
CA GLU A 25 -14.99 -3.56 -7.37
C GLU A 25 -14.87 -4.92 -8.05
N GLY A 26 -15.95 -5.70 -8.03
CA GLY A 26 -16.05 -6.97 -8.75
C GLY A 26 -14.92 -7.95 -8.43
N ASP A 27 -14.17 -8.34 -9.45
CA ASP A 27 -13.14 -9.36 -9.37
C ASP A 27 -11.92 -8.92 -8.55
N ALA A 28 -11.65 -7.61 -8.48
CA ALA A 28 -10.53 -7.07 -7.72
C ALA A 28 -10.66 -7.33 -6.21
N LEU A 29 -11.90 -7.37 -5.68
CA LEU A 29 -12.16 -7.75 -4.29
C LEU A 29 -11.70 -9.18 -3.99
N ARG A 30 -11.91 -10.11 -4.94
CA ARG A 30 -11.48 -11.50 -4.78
C ARG A 30 -9.96 -11.59 -4.80
N THR A 31 -9.32 -10.92 -5.75
CA THR A 31 -7.84 -10.86 -5.84
C THR A 31 -7.22 -10.27 -4.57
N ALA A 32 -7.75 -9.17 -4.05
CA ALA A 32 -7.27 -8.58 -2.81
C ALA A 32 -7.44 -9.52 -1.60
N GLY A 33 -8.51 -10.31 -1.58
CA GLY A 33 -8.70 -11.35 -0.56
C GLY A 33 -7.64 -12.47 -0.58
N LEU A 34 -6.93 -12.65 -1.69
CA LEU A 34 -5.84 -13.62 -1.83
C LEU A 34 -4.49 -13.09 -1.35
N LEU A 35 -4.32 -11.76 -1.22
CA LEU A 35 -3.05 -11.13 -0.79
C LEU A 35 -2.58 -11.65 0.57
N LYS A 36 -3.48 -12.08 1.46
CA LYS A 36 -3.13 -12.69 2.75
C LYS A 36 -2.32 -14.00 2.63
N HIS A 37 -2.35 -14.63 1.46
CA HIS A 37 -1.60 -15.85 1.17
C HIS A 37 -0.30 -15.58 0.41
N TRP A 38 -0.08 -14.33 -0.01
CA TRP A 38 1.10 -13.95 -0.77
C TRP A 38 2.23 -13.59 0.19
N THR A 39 3.47 -13.83 -0.26
CA THR A 39 4.66 -13.40 0.46
C THR A 39 4.91 -11.93 0.14
N GLY A 40 4.82 -11.06 1.13
CA GLY A 40 5.16 -9.64 0.99
C GLY A 40 6.36 -9.24 1.85
N VAL A 41 6.73 -7.96 1.78
CA VAL A 41 7.74 -7.35 2.66
C VAL A 41 7.09 -6.92 3.97
N ARG A 42 7.55 -7.49 5.09
CA ARG A 42 6.98 -7.21 6.41
C ARG A 42 7.41 -5.83 6.89
N ILE A 43 6.47 -5.07 7.44
CA ILE A 43 6.71 -3.83 8.19
C ILE A 43 6.19 -4.05 9.61
N ASP A 44 7.06 -3.89 10.59
CA ASP A 44 6.72 -4.17 11.97
C ASP A 44 5.97 -3.02 12.62
N GLY A 45 5.03 -3.39 13.49
CA GLY A 45 4.42 -2.45 14.41
C GLY A 45 5.44 -1.87 15.38
N PHE A 46 5.14 -0.71 15.93
CA PHE A 46 6.03 0.00 16.85
C PHE A 46 5.22 0.83 17.84
N GLU A 47 5.87 1.27 18.90
CA GLU A 47 5.30 2.22 19.86
C GLU A 47 5.95 3.58 19.70
N ALA A 48 5.13 4.63 19.72
CA ALA A 48 5.59 6.01 19.70
C ALA A 48 4.61 6.91 20.46
N SER A 49 5.14 7.84 21.25
CA SER A 49 4.35 8.82 22.00
C SER A 49 3.23 8.20 22.85
N GLY A 50 3.52 7.08 23.51
CA GLY A 50 2.55 6.36 24.35
C GLY A 50 1.43 5.63 23.60
N ARG A 51 1.55 5.46 22.27
CA ARG A 51 0.59 4.73 21.43
C ARG A 51 1.27 3.61 20.66
N SER A 52 0.54 2.51 20.45
CA SER A 52 0.97 1.38 19.61
C SER A 52 0.41 1.52 18.19
N PHE A 53 1.27 1.29 17.21
CA PHE A 53 0.97 1.28 15.78
C PHE A 53 1.12 -0.17 15.28
N GLY A 54 0.12 -0.65 14.53
CA GLY A 54 0.14 -2.00 13.96
C GLY A 54 1.24 -2.19 12.92
N GLY A 55 1.53 -3.44 12.56
CA GLY A 55 2.37 -3.73 11.39
C GLY A 55 1.58 -3.70 10.10
N ALA A 56 2.28 -3.97 9.00
CA ALA A 56 1.67 -4.15 7.69
C ALA A 56 2.49 -5.12 6.84
N GLN A 57 1.85 -5.64 5.80
CA GLN A 57 2.48 -6.36 4.71
C GLN A 57 2.49 -5.48 3.47
N CYS A 58 3.65 -5.31 2.83
CA CYS A 58 3.78 -4.54 1.59
C CYS A 58 3.99 -5.48 0.40
N PHE A 59 3.31 -5.23 -0.71
CA PHE A 59 3.39 -6.03 -1.94
C PHE A 59 3.82 -5.13 -3.08
N ARG A 60 4.85 -5.54 -3.83
CA ARG A 60 5.35 -4.75 -4.96
C ARG A 60 4.29 -4.70 -6.05
N ALA A 61 4.05 -3.50 -6.56
CA ALA A 61 2.96 -3.26 -7.48
C ALA A 61 3.21 -2.02 -8.34
N ARG A 62 2.45 -1.90 -9.43
CA ARG A 62 2.39 -0.70 -10.28
C ARG A 62 0.98 -0.18 -10.36
N LEU A 63 0.81 1.14 -10.23
CA LEU A 63 -0.47 1.81 -10.41
C LEU A 63 -0.43 2.64 -11.69
N ASN A 64 -1.20 2.24 -12.70
CA ASN A 64 -1.12 2.79 -14.06
C ASN A 64 0.33 2.85 -14.59
N GLY A 65 1.12 1.79 -14.31
CA GLY A 65 2.54 1.72 -14.68
C GLY A 65 3.51 2.44 -13.74
N HIS A 66 3.04 3.16 -12.71
CA HIS A 66 3.89 3.83 -11.72
C HIS A 66 4.28 2.88 -10.59
N ASP A 67 5.59 2.73 -10.35
CA ASP A 67 6.12 1.85 -9.31
C ASP A 67 5.65 2.25 -7.90
N GLY A 68 5.46 1.25 -7.05
CA GLY A 68 5.17 1.42 -5.64
C GLY A 68 4.83 0.09 -4.96
N HIS A 69 4.05 0.19 -3.88
CA HIS A 69 3.62 -0.97 -3.11
C HIS A 69 2.17 -0.82 -2.66
N LEU A 70 1.41 -1.91 -2.71
CA LEU A 70 0.20 -2.04 -1.90
C LEU A 70 0.58 -2.27 -0.44
N ILE A 71 -0.14 -1.61 0.47
CA ILE A 71 -0.04 -1.83 1.91
C ILE A 71 -1.28 -2.57 2.38
N HIS A 72 -1.05 -3.67 3.10
CA HIS A 72 -2.07 -4.42 3.81
C HIS A 72 -1.80 -4.34 5.33
N PRO A 73 -2.50 -3.46 6.06
CA PRO A 73 -2.32 -3.33 7.51
C PRO A 73 -2.80 -4.57 8.26
N ASP A 74 -2.10 -4.95 9.33
CA ASP A 74 -2.49 -6.08 10.20
C ASP A 74 -3.89 -5.89 10.81
N ARG A 75 -4.27 -4.63 10.99
CA ARG A 75 -5.57 -4.21 11.53
C ARG A 75 -6.30 -3.44 10.44
N THR A 76 -7.03 -4.16 9.59
CA THR A 76 -7.79 -3.57 8.49
C THR A 76 -9.23 -3.22 8.95
N HIS A 77 -9.73 -2.04 8.56
CA HIS A 77 -11.10 -1.59 8.82
C HIS A 77 -12.05 -1.73 7.61
N TYR A 78 -11.54 -1.62 6.38
CA TYR A 78 -12.35 -1.62 5.16
C TYR A 78 -11.97 -2.79 4.26
N ARG A 79 -12.94 -3.59 3.82
CA ARG A 79 -12.71 -4.79 2.99
C ARG A 79 -12.59 -4.49 1.49
N ASP A 80 -13.06 -3.32 1.08
CA ASP A 80 -13.22 -2.91 -0.31
C ASP A 80 -12.29 -1.75 -0.70
N VAL A 81 -11.33 -1.40 0.16
CA VAL A 81 -10.34 -0.36 -0.11
C VAL A 81 -8.96 -0.93 0.12
N VAL A 82 -8.06 -0.68 -0.83
CA VAL A 82 -6.63 -0.93 -0.68
C VAL A 82 -5.87 0.39 -0.65
N GLU A 83 -4.74 0.38 0.04
CA GLU A 83 -3.86 1.53 0.15
C GLU A 83 -2.61 1.29 -0.71
N PHE A 84 -2.22 2.29 -1.49
CA PHE A 84 -1.02 2.25 -2.32
C PHE A 84 -0.04 3.36 -1.90
N ILE A 85 1.24 3.02 -1.79
CA ILE A 85 2.34 3.96 -1.53
C ILE A 85 3.31 4.03 -2.70
N SER A 86 3.80 5.24 -2.97
CA SER A 86 4.83 5.51 -3.98
C SER A 86 5.84 6.52 -3.43
N SER A 87 7.01 6.64 -4.05
CA SER A 87 7.96 7.74 -3.80
C SER A 87 7.34 9.09 -4.13
N ASP A 88 6.38 9.12 -5.05
CA ASP A 88 5.80 10.32 -5.63
C ASP A 88 4.35 10.53 -5.21
N CYS A 89 3.89 11.79 -5.28
CA CYS A 89 2.48 12.13 -5.12
C CYS A 89 1.70 11.64 -6.35
N LEU A 90 1.13 10.43 -6.28
CA LEU A 90 0.45 9.79 -7.41
C LEU A 90 -0.69 10.62 -8.00
N ARG A 91 -1.37 11.44 -7.19
CA ARG A 91 -2.42 12.34 -7.70
C ARG A 91 -1.87 13.37 -8.65
N GLU A 92 -0.71 13.96 -8.32
CA GLU A 92 -0.03 14.93 -9.18
C GLU A 92 0.62 14.25 -10.37
N ALA A 93 1.37 13.16 -10.12
CA ALA A 93 2.12 12.44 -11.16
C ALA A 93 1.22 11.84 -12.25
N LEU A 94 0.03 11.37 -11.88
CA LEU A 94 -0.91 10.71 -12.80
C LEU A 94 -2.17 11.56 -13.10
N GLY A 95 -2.26 12.78 -12.57
CA GLY A 95 -3.41 13.67 -12.75
C GLY A 95 -4.73 13.09 -12.21
N LEU A 96 -4.68 12.34 -11.10
CA LEU A 96 -5.85 11.62 -10.57
C LEU A 96 -6.77 12.53 -9.77
N ILE A 97 -8.06 12.40 -10.06
CA ILE A 97 -9.16 12.95 -9.27
C ILE A 97 -9.94 11.84 -8.58
N ASP A 98 -10.77 12.19 -7.61
CA ASP A 98 -11.64 11.21 -6.96
C ASP A 98 -12.61 10.59 -7.98
N GLY A 99 -12.78 9.27 -7.89
CA GLY A 99 -13.58 8.49 -8.84
C GLY A 99 -12.86 8.11 -10.13
N ALA A 100 -11.62 8.56 -10.34
CA ALA A 100 -10.81 8.10 -11.46
C ALA A 100 -10.56 6.59 -11.37
N ARG A 101 -10.67 5.90 -12.52
CA ARG A 101 -10.33 4.48 -12.62
C ARG A 101 -8.83 4.32 -12.75
N VAL A 102 -8.27 3.37 -12.00
CA VAL A 102 -6.86 3.02 -12.02
C VAL A 102 -6.73 1.50 -12.17
N ALA A 103 -5.65 1.07 -12.80
CA ALA A 103 -5.23 -0.32 -12.86
C ALA A 103 -4.07 -0.52 -11.89
N ILE A 104 -4.14 -1.61 -11.11
CA ILE A 104 -3.05 -2.03 -10.23
C ILE A 104 -2.56 -3.38 -10.71
N GLU A 105 -1.29 -3.45 -11.05
CA GLU A 105 -0.60 -4.67 -11.44
C GLU A 105 0.27 -5.11 -10.26
N LEU A 106 0.07 -6.35 -9.81
CA LEU A 106 0.87 -6.93 -8.74
C LEU A 106 2.08 -7.65 -9.34
N GLU A 107 3.27 -7.42 -8.79
CA GLU A 107 4.46 -8.18 -9.13
C GLU A 107 4.59 -9.33 -8.12
N GLU A 108 4.25 -10.55 -8.55
CA GLU A 108 4.45 -11.75 -7.74
C GLU A 108 5.96 -11.98 -7.55
N SER A 109 6.37 -12.24 -6.30
CA SER A 109 7.77 -12.54 -5.92
C SER A 109 7.93 -14.03 -5.61
#